data_AF-A0A7K0LEU3-F1
#
_entry.id   AF-A0A7K0LEU3-F1
#
_cell.length_a   1.000
_cell.length_b   1.000
_cell.length_c   1.000
_cell.angle_alpha   90.00
_cell.angle_beta   90.00
_cell.angle_gamma   90.00
#
_symmetry.space_group_name_H-M   'P 1'
#
loop_
_entity.id
_entity.type
_entity.pdbx_description
1 polymer ?
#
loop_
_entity_poly.entity_id
_entity_poly.type
_entity_poly.pdbx_seq_one_letter_code
_entity_poly.pdbx_strand_id
1 'polypeptide(L)'
;MAGGQERILKRRISSVRSTKKITRAMELIAGSRIVKAQAAVKGALPYSELITKVVADLAAGGGSINSPILKPRERVKRSAHIVIAADRGLCGAYNSSVVRAAEGSILEDEEMGAEYALILVGRKA
;
A
#
# COMPACT_ATOMS: atom_id res chain seq x y z
N MET A 1 -37.53 10.48 -36.29
CA MET A 1 -37.25 9.03 -36.48
C MET A 1 -37.13 8.33 -35.13
N ALA A 2 -38.22 7.70 -34.65
CA ALA A 2 -38.26 7.03 -33.34
C ALA A 2 -37.27 5.85 -33.20
N GLY A 3 -36.94 5.15 -34.30
CA GLY A 3 -36.00 4.02 -34.29
C GLY A 3 -34.52 4.39 -34.02
N GLY A 4 -34.14 5.66 -34.21
CA GLY A 4 -32.78 6.11 -33.92
C GLY A 4 -32.46 6.13 -32.42
N GLN A 5 -33.40 6.61 -31.61
CA GLN A 5 -33.29 6.68 -30.15
C GLN A 5 -33.29 5.27 -29.53
N GLU A 6 -34.16 4.38 -30.01
CA GLU A 6 -34.21 2.99 -29.55
C GLU A 6 -32.89 2.24 -29.80
N ARG A 7 -32.27 2.44 -30.97
CA ARG A 7 -30.98 1.83 -31.32
C ARG A 7 -29.85 2.29 -30.40
N ILE A 8 -29.83 3.57 -30.03
CA ILE A 8 -28.82 4.13 -29.12
C ILE A 8 -28.99 3.52 -27.72
N LEU A 9 -30.21 3.41 -27.22
CA LEU A 9 -30.51 2.79 -25.93
C LEU A 9 -30.09 1.32 -25.90
N LYS A 10 -30.44 0.53 -26.93
CA LYS A 10 -30.02 -0.87 -27.06
C LYS A 10 -28.49 -1.01 -27.06
N ARG A 11 -27.76 -0.12 -27.75
CA ARG A 11 -26.29 -0.09 -27.72
C ARG A 11 -25.74 0.21 -26.33
N ARG A 12 -26.29 1.20 -25.62
CA ARG A 12 -25.88 1.53 -24.24
C ARG A 12 -26.10 0.37 -23.28
N ILE A 13 -27.25 -0.30 -23.38
CA ILE A 13 -27.56 -1.50 -22.59
C ILE A 13 -26.53 -2.60 -22.83
N SER A 14 -26.20 -2.87 -24.10
CA SER A 14 -25.17 -3.86 -24.46
C SER A 14 -23.81 -3.49 -23.87
N SER A 15 -23.39 -2.23 -24.00
CA SER A 15 -22.11 -1.73 -23.45
C SER A 15 -22.05 -1.89 -21.94
N VAL A 16 -23.08 -1.49 -21.20
CA VAL A 16 -23.11 -1.60 -19.73
C VAL A 16 -23.12 -3.06 -19.29
N ARG A 17 -23.84 -3.94 -19.99
CA ARG A 17 -23.81 -5.39 -19.73
C ARG A 17 -22.41 -5.98 -19.93
N SER A 18 -21.69 -5.55 -20.96
CA SER A 18 -20.31 -5.97 -21.19
C SER A 18 -19.38 -5.49 -20.08
N THR A 19 -19.45 -4.21 -19.71
CA THR A 19 -18.66 -3.66 -18.59
C THR A 19 -18.93 -4.42 -17.29
N LYS A 20 -20.20 -4.74 -16.98
CA LYS A 20 -20.59 -5.54 -15.80
C LYS A 20 -19.90 -6.92 -15.78
N LYS A 21 -19.81 -7.59 -16.93
CA LYS A 21 -19.13 -8.90 -17.01
C LYS A 21 -17.62 -8.76 -16.79
N ILE A 22 -17.00 -7.72 -17.37
CA ILE A 22 -15.56 -7.46 -17.21
C ILE A 22 -15.21 -7.17 -15.76
N THR A 23 -15.95 -6.26 -15.11
CA THR A 23 -15.67 -5.91 -13.70
C THR A 23 -15.95 -7.07 -12.77
N ARG A 24 -16.97 -7.91 -13.05
CA ARG A 24 -17.21 -9.15 -12.30
C ARG A 24 -16.05 -10.14 -12.41
N ALA A 25 -15.47 -10.29 -13.60
CA ALA A 25 -14.28 -11.14 -13.78
C ALA A 25 -13.07 -10.57 -13.02
N MET A 26 -12.85 -9.26 -13.09
CA MET A 26 -11.79 -8.58 -12.32
C MET A 26 -11.95 -8.76 -10.82
N GLU A 27 -13.17 -8.65 -10.30
CA GLU A 27 -13.50 -8.88 -8.89
C GLU A 27 -13.09 -10.29 -8.43
N LEU A 28 -13.46 -11.32 -9.21
CA LEU A 28 -13.10 -12.72 -8.90
C LEU A 28 -11.58 -12.96 -8.95
N ILE A 29 -10.89 -12.36 -9.92
CA ILE A 29 -9.42 -12.43 -10.03
C ILE A 29 -8.76 -11.74 -8.83
N ALA A 30 -9.25 -10.56 -8.43
CA ALA A 30 -8.74 -9.85 -7.26
C ALA A 30 -8.98 -10.65 -5.97
N GLY A 31 -10.18 -11.22 -5.81
CA GLY A 31 -10.52 -12.07 -4.66
C GLY A 31 -9.56 -13.25 -4.50
N SER A 32 -9.27 -13.97 -5.58
CA SER A 32 -8.32 -15.10 -5.50
C SER A 32 -6.89 -14.67 -5.17
N ARG A 33 -6.45 -13.49 -5.66
CA ARG A 33 -5.13 -12.91 -5.32
C ARG A 33 -5.03 -12.51 -3.86
N ILE A 34 -6.08 -11.94 -3.27
CA ILE A 34 -6.11 -11.56 -1.85
C ILE A 34 -5.94 -12.80 -0.98
N VAL A 35 -6.68 -13.88 -1.27
CA VAL A 35 -6.56 -15.14 -0.52
C VAL A 35 -5.13 -15.68 -0.58
N LYS A 36 -4.50 -15.67 -1.77
CA LYS A 36 -3.09 -16.07 -1.93
C LYS A 36 -2.13 -15.20 -1.12
N ALA A 37 -2.34 -13.88 -1.12
CA ALA A 37 -1.52 -12.95 -0.35
C ALA A 37 -1.66 -13.17 1.16
N GLN A 38 -2.88 -13.37 1.65
CA GLN A 38 -3.14 -13.69 3.07
C GLN A 38 -2.48 -15.00 3.49
N ALA A 39 -2.52 -16.03 2.64
CA ALA A 39 -1.84 -17.29 2.91
C ALA A 39 -0.31 -17.11 3.01
N ALA A 40 0.28 -16.29 2.13
CA ALA A 40 1.71 -15.98 2.18
C ALA A 40 2.10 -15.26 3.48
N VAL A 41 1.30 -14.27 3.91
CA VAL A 41 1.51 -13.57 5.19
C VAL A 41 1.41 -14.54 6.36
N LYS A 42 0.39 -15.40 6.39
CA LYS A 42 0.23 -16.42 7.44
C LYS A 42 1.42 -17.38 7.50
N GLY A 43 1.99 -17.75 6.34
CA GLY A 43 3.18 -18.59 6.28
C GLY A 43 4.46 -17.89 6.77
N ALA A 44 4.57 -16.57 6.60
CA ALA A 44 5.70 -15.77 7.06
C ALA A 44 5.61 -15.38 8.55
N LEU A 45 4.41 -15.43 9.13
CA LEU A 45 4.14 -14.96 10.49
C LEU A 45 5.03 -15.64 11.57
N PRO A 46 5.23 -16.98 11.58
CA PRO A 46 6.06 -17.61 12.60
C PRO A 46 7.51 -17.12 12.59
N TYR A 47 8.07 -16.87 11.40
CA TYR A 47 9.41 -16.31 11.29
C TYR A 47 9.46 -14.89 11.86
N SER A 48 8.50 -14.04 11.47
CA SER A 48 8.42 -12.65 11.93
C SER A 48 8.29 -12.55 13.45
N GLU A 49 7.48 -13.41 14.07
CA GLU A 49 7.29 -13.44 15.51
C GLU A 49 8.57 -13.90 16.23
N LEU A 50 9.20 -14.98 15.75
CA LEU A 50 10.40 -15.53 16.37
C LEU A 50 11.59 -14.58 16.25
N ILE A 51 11.83 -13.98 15.08
CA ILE A 51 12.95 -13.04 14.92
C ILE A 51 12.74 -11.78 15.76
N THR A 52 11.51 -11.29 15.86
CA THR A 52 11.18 -10.15 16.71
C THR A 52 11.44 -10.47 18.17
N LYS A 53 11.04 -11.67 18.63
CA LYS A 53 11.30 -12.13 19.99
C LYS A 53 12.81 -12.22 20.27
N VAL A 54 13.57 -12.84 19.39
CA VAL A 54 15.04 -12.96 19.54
C VAL A 54 15.71 -11.59 19.61
N VAL A 55 15.31 -10.65 18.76
CA VAL A 55 15.85 -9.28 18.79
C VAL A 55 15.46 -8.56 20.08
N ALA A 56 14.23 -8.72 20.56
CA ALA A 56 13.78 -8.13 21.82
C ALA A 56 14.54 -8.70 23.03
N ASP A 57 14.69 -10.02 23.10
CA ASP A 57 15.42 -10.72 24.16
C ASP A 57 16.91 -10.28 24.17
N LEU A 58 17.52 -10.13 22.99
CA LEU A 58 18.90 -9.64 22.85
C LEU A 58 19.05 -8.18 23.32
N ALA A 59 18.10 -7.32 22.96
CA ALA A 59 18.09 -5.92 23.38
C ALA A 59 17.94 -5.81 24.91
N ALA A 60 17.06 -6.62 25.52
CA ALA A 60 16.88 -6.67 26.97
C ALA A 60 18.10 -7.25 27.72
N GLY A 61 18.79 -8.22 27.13
CA GLY A 61 19.99 -8.85 27.68
C GLY A 61 21.27 -8.01 27.60
N GLY A 62 21.19 -6.75 27.16
CA GLY A 62 22.35 -5.86 27.04
C GLY A 62 23.18 -6.06 25.77
N GLY A 63 22.64 -6.74 24.76
CA GLY A 63 23.27 -6.95 23.46
C GLY A 63 23.51 -5.63 22.73
N SER A 64 24.72 -5.09 22.88
CA SER A 64 25.31 -3.99 22.11
C SER A 64 24.34 -2.87 21.70
N ILE A 65 24.12 -1.95 22.64
CA ILE A 65 23.66 -0.56 22.43
C ILE A 65 24.54 0.20 21.39
N ASN A 66 25.64 -0.39 20.92
CA ASN A 66 26.54 0.20 19.93
C ASN A 66 26.08 0.10 18.47
N SER A 67 24.98 -0.61 18.16
CA SER A 67 24.44 -0.64 16.80
C SER A 67 23.86 0.72 16.39
N PRO A 68 24.25 1.30 15.24
CA PRO A 68 23.68 2.56 14.72
C PRO A 68 22.15 2.54 14.52
N ILE A 69 21.54 1.35 14.43
CA ILE A 69 20.10 1.15 14.22
C ILE A 69 19.33 1.17 15.56
N LEU A 70 20.00 0.83 16.67
CA LEU A 70 19.39 0.77 18.01
C LEU A 70 19.67 2.04 18.84
N LYS A 71 20.61 2.89 18.39
CA LYS A 71 20.90 4.15 19.07
C LYS A 71 19.80 5.19 18.81
N PRO A 72 19.12 5.69 19.84
CA PRO A 72 18.21 6.82 19.67
C PRO A 72 19.00 8.05 19.20
N ARG A 73 18.36 8.86 18.36
CA ARG A 73 18.93 10.13 17.89
C ARG A 73 18.27 11.26 18.67
N GLU A 74 19.07 12.12 19.28
CA GLU A 74 18.57 13.30 20.01
C GLU A 74 17.82 14.29 19.09
N ARG A 75 18.22 14.36 17.81
CA ARG A 75 17.56 15.16 16.79
C ARG A 75 17.49 14.40 15.47
N VAL A 76 16.29 14.33 14.89
CA VAL A 76 16.07 13.85 13.54
C VAL A 76 16.37 15.00 12.57
N LYS A 77 17.46 14.88 11.82
CA LYS A 77 17.81 15.86 10.77
C LYS A 77 17.18 15.53 9.43
N ARG A 78 16.99 14.23 9.17
CA ARG A 78 16.43 13.70 7.94
C ARG A 78 15.66 12.42 8.19
N SER A 79 14.46 12.33 7.65
CA SER A 79 13.61 11.13 7.65
C SER A 79 13.62 10.47 6.26
N ALA A 80 13.25 9.19 6.19
CA ALA A 80 13.02 8.50 4.94
C ALA A 80 11.62 7.87 4.97
N HIS A 81 10.77 8.25 4.02
CA HIS A 81 9.42 7.73 3.87
C HIS A 81 9.40 6.68 2.77
N ILE A 82 9.06 5.43 3.15
CA ILE A 82 8.86 4.34 2.20
C ILE A 82 7.38 4.30 1.84
N VAL A 83 7.04 4.83 0.65
CA VAL A 83 5.66 4.95 0.18
C VAL A 83 5.34 3.75 -0.71
N ILE A 84 4.50 2.84 -0.20
CA ILE A 84 4.15 1.60 -0.89
C ILE A 84 2.73 1.72 -1.46
N ALA A 85 2.64 1.95 -2.76
CA ALA A 85 1.38 1.99 -3.51
C ALA A 85 1.29 0.83 -4.52
N ALA A 86 0.16 0.73 -5.22
CA ALA A 86 -0.05 -0.35 -6.19
C ALA A 86 0.64 -0.06 -7.52
N ASP A 87 0.95 -1.12 -8.27
CA ASP A 87 1.39 -0.98 -9.67
C ASP A 87 0.26 -0.70 -10.66
N ARG A 88 -1.00 -0.81 -10.22
CA ARG A 88 -2.20 -0.72 -11.06
C ARG A 88 -3.24 0.21 -10.43
N GLY A 89 -4.12 0.75 -11.28
CA GLY A 89 -5.31 1.49 -10.84
C GLY A 89 -6.51 0.56 -10.60
N LEU A 90 -7.72 1.13 -10.61
CA LEU A 90 -8.99 0.43 -10.33
C LEU A 90 -9.02 -0.26 -8.94
N CYS A 91 -8.36 0.35 -7.96
CA CYS A 91 -8.21 -0.16 -6.59
C CYS A 91 -8.92 0.74 -5.55
N GLY A 92 -10.00 1.40 -5.96
CA GLY A 92 -10.71 2.38 -5.11
C GLY A 92 -9.78 3.50 -4.65
N ALA A 93 -9.88 3.85 -3.36
CA ALA A 93 -9.11 4.93 -2.76
C ALA A 93 -7.68 4.55 -2.34
N TYR A 94 -7.25 3.30 -2.53
CA TYR A 94 -5.99 2.80 -1.95
C TYR A 94 -4.78 3.69 -2.26
N ASN A 95 -4.45 3.92 -3.53
CA ASN A 95 -3.29 4.73 -3.90
C ASN A 95 -3.41 6.18 -3.39
N SER A 96 -4.58 6.81 -3.54
CA SER A 96 -4.78 8.17 -3.06
C SER A 96 -4.68 8.30 -1.54
N SER A 97 -5.14 7.30 -0.79
CA SER A 97 -5.03 7.29 0.67
C SER A 97 -3.59 7.12 1.13
N VAL A 98 -2.82 6.27 0.46
CA VAL A 98 -1.37 6.10 0.74
C VAL A 98 -0.62 7.41 0.49
N VAL A 99 -0.85 8.05 -0.67
CA VAL A 99 -0.19 9.32 -1.01
C VAL A 99 -0.54 10.41 0.00
N ARG A 100 -1.81 10.56 0.37
CA ARG A 100 -2.23 11.55 1.38
C ARG A 100 -1.61 11.30 2.75
N ALA A 101 -1.47 10.04 3.16
CA ALA A 101 -0.82 9.71 4.43
C ALA A 101 0.67 10.09 4.38
N ALA A 102 1.35 9.83 3.27
CA ALA A 102 2.74 10.22 3.07
C ALA A 102 2.91 11.74 3.06
N GLU A 103 2.03 12.48 2.35
CA GLU A 103 2.01 13.94 2.36
C GLU A 103 1.85 14.51 3.78
N GLY A 104 0.97 13.91 4.59
CA GLY A 104 0.82 14.31 5.99
C GLY A 104 2.10 14.14 6.81
N SER A 105 2.77 12.98 6.70
CA SER A 105 4.03 12.75 7.42
C SER A 105 5.19 13.62 6.91
N ILE A 106 5.21 13.98 5.62
CA ILE A 106 6.19 14.91 5.07
C ILE A 106 5.97 16.32 5.64
N LEU A 107 4.71 16.76 5.75
CA LEU A 107 4.36 18.05 6.33
C LEU A 107 4.85 18.14 7.78
N GLU A 108 4.68 17.08 8.57
CA GLU A 108 5.19 17.01 9.96
C GLU A 108 6.72 17.20 10.00
N ASP A 109 7.46 16.58 9.08
CA ASP A 109 8.91 16.76 9.00
C ASP A 109 9.29 18.19 8.60
N GLU A 110 8.58 18.79 7.64
CA GLU A 110 8.78 20.17 7.22
C GLU A 110 8.51 21.17 8.37
N GLU A 111 7.45 20.94 9.15
CA GLU A 111 7.12 21.74 10.36
C GLU A 111 8.21 21.63 11.43
N MET A 112 8.86 20.47 11.56
CA MET A 112 10.01 20.26 12.44
C MET A 112 11.33 20.80 11.85
N GLY A 113 11.32 21.31 10.62
CA GLY A 113 12.51 21.76 9.90
C GLY A 113 13.49 20.63 9.57
N ALA A 114 12.99 19.40 9.45
CA ALA A 114 13.77 18.22 9.06
C ALA A 114 13.70 18.02 7.54
N GLU A 115 14.78 17.51 6.94
CA GLU A 115 14.78 17.06 5.56
C GLU A 115 14.04 15.72 5.42
N TYR A 116 13.60 15.38 4.21
CA TYR A 116 13.03 14.07 3.93
C TYR A 116 13.64 13.41 2.69
N ALA A 117 13.44 12.10 2.58
CA ALA A 117 13.74 11.31 1.40
C ALA A 117 12.53 10.42 1.10
N LEU A 118 12.18 10.29 -0.18
CA LEU A 118 11.11 9.40 -0.61
C LEU A 118 11.70 8.15 -1.24
N ILE A 119 11.20 6.99 -0.80
CA ILE A 119 11.47 5.69 -1.41
C ILE A 119 10.12 5.17 -1.91
N LEU A 120 9.90 5.30 -3.22
CA LEU A 120 8.63 4.95 -3.84
C LEU A 120 8.64 3.47 -4.27
N VAL A 121 7.62 2.74 -3.85
CA VAL A 121 7.40 1.34 -4.24
C VAL A 121 6.04 1.22 -4.92
N GLY A 122 6.07 0.75 -6.16
CA GLY A 122 4.89 0.61 -7.00
C GLY A 122 4.69 1.80 -7.95
N ARG A 123 4.24 1.54 -9.17
CA ARG A 123 4.12 2.55 -10.25
C ARG A 123 3.07 3.65 -10.01
N LYS A 124 2.30 3.60 -8.93
CA LYS A 124 1.31 4.63 -8.54
C LYS A 124 1.70 5.39 -7.27
N ALA A 125 2.89 5.11 -6.73
CA ALA A 125 3.50 5.90 -5.67
C ALA A 125 4.10 7.19 -6.25
#